data_AF-C1B663-F1
#
_entry.id   AF-C1B663-F1
#
_cell.length_a   1.000
_cell.length_b   1.000
_cell.length_c   1.000
_cell.angle_alpha   90.00
_cell.angle_beta   90.00
_cell.angle_gamma   90.00
#
_symmetry.space_group_name_H-M   'P 1'
#
loop_
_entity.id
_entity.type
_entity.pdbx_description
1 polymer ?
#
loop_
_entity_poly.entity_id
_entity_poly.type
_entity_poly.pdbx_seq_one_letter_code
_entity_poly.pdbx_strand_id
1 'polypeptide(L)'
;MDEDRVGNIVGLTQMGGEGAAWIELAPFVSHDHMLQNLGDGTYHHSGSLAVRACVAAGSNVTYKLLHNGAVAMTSGQQAVGKMAIPEIVAELLAEGVARIVITTEVPKRYKRISAFRAVSTCAIATDWSKPRPSCPRSRG
;
A
#
# COMPACT_ATOMS: atom_id res chain seq x y z
N MET A 1 1.07 -3.41 -21.65
CA MET A 1 0.62 -2.20 -20.92
C MET A 1 1.32 -1.04 -21.59
N ASP A 2 0.65 0.09 -21.77
CA ASP A 2 1.26 1.27 -22.37
C ASP A 2 2.51 1.68 -21.58
N GLU A 3 3.65 1.85 -22.26
CA GLU A 3 4.96 2.12 -21.60
C GLU A 3 4.92 3.44 -20.83
N ASP A 4 4.12 4.40 -21.28
CA ASP A 4 3.93 5.70 -20.65
C ASP A 4 3.15 5.62 -19.32
N ARG A 5 2.63 4.44 -18.97
CA ARG A 5 1.79 4.22 -17.78
C ARG A 5 2.41 3.29 -16.74
N VAL A 6 3.66 2.86 -16.96
CA VAL A 6 4.39 1.98 -16.03
C VAL A 6 5.66 2.65 -15.54
N GLY A 7 5.95 2.48 -14.26
CA GLY A 7 7.25 2.87 -13.69
C GLY A 7 8.29 1.79 -13.91
N ASN A 8 9.57 2.14 -13.71
CA ASN A 8 10.63 1.16 -13.62
C ASN A 8 10.46 0.32 -12.34
N ILE A 9 10.51 -1.00 -12.47
CA ILE A 9 10.39 -1.94 -11.34
C ILE A 9 11.80 -2.34 -10.95
N VAL A 10 12.15 -2.09 -9.68
CA VAL A 10 13.47 -2.43 -9.15
C VAL A 10 13.35 -3.33 -7.94
N GLY A 11 14.23 -4.33 -7.89
CA GLY A 11 14.32 -5.26 -6.78
C GLY A 11 13.25 -6.36 -6.79
N LEU A 12 13.56 -7.41 -6.04
CA LEU A 12 12.66 -8.49 -5.68
C LEU A 12 12.75 -8.64 -4.16
N THR A 13 11.63 -8.95 -3.52
CA THR A 13 11.59 -9.14 -2.07
C THR A 13 10.60 -10.24 -1.72
N GLN A 14 10.88 -10.92 -0.62
CA GLN A 14 9.90 -11.78 0.04
C GLN A 14 8.69 -10.96 0.52
N MET A 15 7.55 -11.63 0.63
CA MET A 15 6.34 -11.08 1.22
C MET A 15 6.60 -10.55 2.63
N GLY A 16 6.27 -9.29 2.88
CA GLY A 16 6.52 -8.58 4.14
C GLY A 16 7.82 -7.76 4.17
N GLY A 17 8.70 -7.90 3.16
CA GLY A 17 9.91 -7.09 3.02
C GLY A 17 9.76 -5.89 2.08
N GLU A 18 8.56 -5.67 1.55
CA GLU A 18 8.28 -4.63 0.56
C GLU A 18 8.72 -3.24 1.04
N GLY A 19 9.52 -2.55 0.23
CA GLY A 19 10.04 -1.21 0.50
C GLY A 19 11.21 -1.14 1.48
N ALA A 20 11.44 -2.17 2.31
CA ALA A 20 12.52 -2.15 3.32
C ALA A 20 13.92 -2.07 2.71
N ALA A 21 14.12 -2.63 1.52
CA ALA A 21 15.38 -2.50 0.79
C ALA A 21 15.76 -1.04 0.50
N TRP A 22 14.80 -0.11 0.48
CA TRP A 22 15.07 1.31 0.27
C TRP A 22 15.91 1.93 1.37
N ILE A 23 15.82 1.42 2.61
CA ILE A 23 16.58 1.93 3.77
C ILE A 23 18.08 1.98 3.44
N GLU A 24 18.60 0.90 2.86
CA GLU A 24 20.02 0.79 2.52
C GLU A 24 20.31 1.20 1.08
N LEU A 25 19.33 1.15 0.16
CA LEU A 25 19.55 1.49 -1.24
C LEU A 25 19.62 3.01 -1.47
N ALA A 26 18.81 3.80 -0.75
CA ALA A 26 18.63 5.23 -0.98
C ALA A 26 19.95 6.04 -1.03
N PRO A 27 20.97 5.80 -0.17
CA PRO A 27 22.23 6.56 -0.20
C PRO A 27 23.11 6.30 -1.43
N PHE A 28 22.85 5.23 -2.19
CA PHE A 28 23.71 4.78 -3.29
C PHE A 28 23.08 4.95 -4.68
N VAL A 29 21.86 5.49 -4.75
CA VAL A 29 21.14 5.73 -5.99
C VAL A 29 20.87 7.22 -6.18
N SER A 30 20.68 7.65 -7.43
CA SER A 30 20.33 9.03 -7.76
C SER A 30 18.86 9.39 -7.50
N HIS A 31 18.03 8.41 -7.13
CA HIS A 31 16.61 8.61 -6.90
C HIS A 31 16.37 8.92 -5.42
N ASP A 32 15.63 9.97 -5.12
CA ASP A 32 15.40 10.40 -3.74
C ASP A 32 14.19 9.70 -3.08
N HIS A 33 13.36 8.99 -3.86
CA HIS A 33 12.06 8.48 -3.43
C HIS A 33 11.71 7.13 -4.07
N MET A 34 11.06 6.25 -3.31
CA MET A 34 10.54 4.97 -3.79
C MET A 34 9.02 4.90 -3.62
N LEU A 35 8.32 4.39 -4.64
CA LEU A 35 6.91 3.99 -4.52
C LEU A 35 6.80 2.47 -4.42
N GLN A 36 6.27 2.00 -3.30
CA GLN A 36 6.08 0.59 -3.02
C GLN A 36 4.59 0.24 -2.98
N ASN A 37 4.13 -0.61 -3.88
CA ASN A 37 2.78 -1.19 -3.79
C ASN A 37 2.77 -2.30 -2.74
N LEU A 38 1.73 -2.34 -1.90
CA LEU A 38 1.57 -3.35 -0.86
C LEU A 38 0.08 -3.71 -0.70
N GLY A 39 -0.25 -4.99 -0.70
CA GLY A 39 -1.64 -5.45 -0.53
C GLY A 39 -2.08 -5.46 0.94
N ASP A 40 -3.38 -5.33 1.20
CA ASP A 40 -3.98 -5.42 2.54
C ASP A 40 -3.68 -6.74 3.27
N GLY A 41 -3.72 -7.86 2.55
CA GLY A 41 -3.38 -9.17 3.11
C GLY A 41 -1.91 -9.26 3.55
N THR A 42 -0.98 -8.78 2.71
CA THR A 42 0.44 -8.76 3.05
C THR A 42 0.71 -7.81 4.21
N TYR A 43 0.13 -6.62 4.17
CA TYR A 43 0.28 -5.61 5.22
C TYR A 43 -0.08 -6.19 6.60
N HIS A 44 -1.20 -6.90 6.71
CA HIS A 44 -1.64 -7.51 7.96
C HIS A 44 -0.75 -8.67 8.43
N HIS A 45 -0.27 -9.52 7.51
CA HIS A 45 0.52 -10.70 7.89
C HIS A 45 1.97 -10.38 8.25
N SER A 46 2.62 -9.48 7.52
CA SER A 46 4.05 -9.23 7.67
C SER A 46 4.53 -7.86 7.19
N GLY A 47 3.79 -7.21 6.29
CA GLY A 47 4.18 -5.94 5.67
C GLY A 47 4.14 -4.73 6.61
N SER A 48 3.35 -4.77 7.69
CA SER A 48 3.32 -3.70 8.69
C SER A 48 4.69 -3.47 9.34
N LEU A 49 5.48 -4.53 9.54
CA LEU A 49 6.84 -4.43 10.09
C LEU A 49 7.81 -3.74 9.13
N ALA A 50 7.67 -3.94 7.81
CA ALA A 50 8.48 -3.21 6.84
C ALA A 50 8.16 -1.71 6.83
N VAL A 51 6.88 -1.36 6.96
CA VAL A 51 6.46 0.05 7.10
C VAL A 51 7.07 0.66 8.36
N ARG A 52 6.96 -0.02 9.51
CA ARG A 52 7.57 0.41 10.78
C ARG A 52 9.07 0.60 10.66
N ALA A 53 9.78 -0.34 10.00
CA ALA A 53 11.21 -0.23 9.77
C ALA A 53 11.58 1.01 8.93
N CYS A 54 10.83 1.27 7.86
CA CYS A 54 11.06 2.45 7.01
C CYS A 54 10.78 3.76 7.76
N VAL A 55 9.75 3.80 8.60
CA VAL A 55 9.45 4.97 9.44
C VAL A 55 10.57 5.20 10.46
N ALA A 56 11.01 4.15 11.16
CA ALA A 56 12.11 4.23 12.13
C ALA A 56 13.43 4.67 11.48
N ALA A 57 13.69 4.24 10.24
CA ALA A 57 14.86 4.65 9.46
C ALA A 57 14.72 6.04 8.82
N GLY A 58 13.56 6.70 8.93
CA GLY A 58 13.30 7.99 8.28
C GLY A 58 13.36 7.93 6.74
N SER A 59 13.10 6.76 6.15
CA SER A 59 13.25 6.51 4.72
C SER A 59 12.14 7.18 3.89
N ASN A 60 12.54 7.83 2.80
CA ASN A 60 11.61 8.51 1.89
C ASN A 60 10.90 7.51 0.94
N VAL A 61 9.91 6.79 1.48
CA VAL A 61 9.11 5.78 0.75
C VAL A 61 7.63 6.14 0.77
N THR A 62 6.93 5.95 -0.34
CA THR A 62 5.46 5.98 -0.41
C THR A 62 4.93 4.57 -0.54
N TYR A 63 4.19 4.12 0.47
CA TYR A 63 3.47 2.85 0.43
C TYR A 63 2.08 3.04 -0.17
N LYS A 64 1.81 2.43 -1.32
CA LYS A 64 0.46 2.35 -1.87
C LYS A 64 -0.20 1.06 -1.38
N LEU A 65 -0.99 1.20 -0.31
CA LEU A 65 -1.78 0.14 0.27
C LEU A 65 -3.04 -0.11 -0.58
N LEU A 66 -3.12 -1.30 -1.16
CA LEU A 66 -4.23 -1.72 -2.00
C LEU A 66 -5.21 -2.53 -1.15
N HIS A 67 -6.34 -1.92 -0.79
CA HIS A 67 -7.38 -2.56 0.01
C HIS A 67 -8.47 -3.10 -0.91
N ASN A 68 -8.38 -4.40 -1.20
CA ASN A 68 -9.32 -5.08 -2.10
C ASN A 68 -10.35 -5.90 -1.31
N GLY A 69 -10.16 -6.09 0.00
CA GLY A 69 -11.03 -6.94 0.79
C GLY A 69 -11.01 -8.40 0.31
N ALA A 70 -9.91 -8.86 -0.29
CA ALA A 70 -9.70 -10.24 -0.72
C ALA A 70 -8.19 -10.52 -0.78
N VAL A 71 -7.76 -11.72 -0.37
CA VAL A 71 -6.36 -12.12 -0.58
C VAL A 71 -6.20 -12.43 -2.06
N ALA A 72 -5.65 -11.48 -2.81
CA ALA A 72 -5.58 -11.55 -4.27
C ALA A 72 -4.84 -12.79 -4.79
N MET A 73 -3.95 -13.36 -3.96
CA MET A 73 -3.11 -14.51 -4.30
C MET A 73 -3.74 -15.88 -3.98
N THR A 74 -4.92 -15.94 -3.34
CA THR A 74 -5.55 -17.21 -2.91
C THR A 74 -6.91 -17.46 -3.57
N SER A 75 -7.12 -16.97 -4.79
CA SER A 75 -8.38 -17.16 -5.54
C SER A 75 -9.62 -16.65 -4.80
N GLY A 76 -9.52 -15.50 -4.13
CA GLY A 76 -10.69 -14.81 -3.57
C GLY A 76 -11.15 -15.32 -2.22
N GLN A 77 -10.30 -16.04 -1.47
CA GLN A 77 -10.61 -16.32 -0.07
C GLN A 77 -10.77 -15.00 0.70
N GLN A 78 -11.80 -14.97 1.54
CA GLN A 78 -11.97 -13.93 2.54
C GLN A 78 -10.74 -13.98 3.45
N ALA A 79 -9.88 -12.95 3.39
CA ALA A 79 -8.82 -12.81 4.40
C ALA A 79 -9.51 -12.79 5.78
N VAL A 80 -9.19 -13.75 6.63
CA VAL A 80 -9.62 -13.78 8.02
C VAL A 80 -8.77 -12.72 8.75
N GLY A 81 -9.40 -11.80 9.48
CA GLY A 81 -8.68 -10.73 10.19
C GLY A 81 -8.44 -9.43 9.41
N LYS A 82 -9.23 -9.14 8.37
CA LYS A 82 -9.11 -7.85 7.63
C LYS A 82 -9.31 -6.68 8.58
N MET A 83 -8.30 -5.83 8.67
CA MET A 83 -8.45 -4.51 9.24
C MET A 83 -9.27 -3.65 8.28
N ALA A 84 -10.29 -3.00 8.83
CA ALA A 84 -11.02 -1.96 8.16
C ALA A 84 -10.08 -0.77 7.91
N ILE A 85 -10.37 0.02 6.87
CA ILE A 85 -9.58 1.23 6.54
C ILE A 85 -9.34 2.14 7.78
N PRO A 86 -10.32 2.41 8.66
CA PRO A 86 -10.07 3.22 9.85
C PRO A 86 -9.04 2.61 10.81
N GLU A 87 -9.01 1.28 10.93
CA GLU A 87 -8.06 0.57 11.79
C GLU A 87 -6.65 0.63 11.21
N ILE A 88 -6.51 0.42 9.89
CA ILE A 88 -5.24 0.58 9.17
C ILE A 88 -4.72 2.02 9.35
N VAL A 89 -5.58 3.02 9.18
CA VAL A 89 -5.20 4.42 9.36
C VAL A 89 -4.74 4.68 10.79
N ALA A 90 -5.46 4.18 11.80
CA ALA A 90 -5.08 4.34 13.20
C ALA A 90 -3.72 3.69 13.51
N GLU A 91 -3.47 2.49 12.98
CA GLU A 91 -2.18 1.81 13.10
C GLU A 91 -1.06 2.62 12.44
N LEU A 92 -1.22 3.03 11.18
CA LEU A 92 -0.21 3.84 10.47
C LEU A 92 0.08 5.18 11.17
N LEU A 93 -0.94 5.81 11.78
CA LEU A 93 -0.74 7.00 12.61
C LEU A 93 0.07 6.68 13.86
N ALA A 94 -0.22 5.55 14.52
CA ALA A 94 0.53 5.09 15.69
C ALA A 94 2.00 4.73 15.34
N GLU A 95 2.23 4.19 14.14
CA GLU A 95 3.59 3.93 13.62
C GLU A 95 4.37 5.21 13.31
N GLY A 96 3.71 6.37 13.23
CA GLY A 96 4.36 7.65 12.92
C GLY A 96 4.46 7.96 11.43
N VAL A 97 3.62 7.35 10.59
CA VAL A 97 3.57 7.67 9.16
C VAL A 97 3.21 9.14 8.96
N ALA A 98 4.10 9.87 8.29
CA ALA A 98 4.00 11.33 8.18
C ALA A 98 2.80 11.84 7.36
N ARG A 99 2.30 11.03 6.41
CA ARG A 99 1.12 11.38 5.62
C ARG A 99 0.32 10.13 5.25
N ILE A 100 -0.99 10.23 5.41
CA ILE A 100 -1.91 9.20 4.95
C ILE A 100 -2.90 9.85 4.00
N VAL A 101 -3.10 9.25 2.83
CA VAL A 101 -4.09 9.68 1.83
C VAL A 101 -5.01 8.50 1.54
N ILE A 102 -6.31 8.72 1.62
CA ILE A 102 -7.30 7.71 1.26
C ILE A 102 -7.85 8.04 -0.12
N THR A 103 -7.68 7.12 -1.06
CA THR A 103 -8.20 7.25 -2.43
C THR A 103 -9.38 6.30 -2.60
N THR A 104 -10.55 6.83 -2.94
CA THR A 104 -11.77 6.02 -3.09
C THR A 104 -12.73 6.65 -4.08
N GLU A 105 -13.56 5.83 -4.73
CA GLU A 105 -14.70 6.30 -5.52
C GLU A 105 -15.81 6.93 -4.64
N VAL A 106 -15.82 6.64 -3.33
CA VAL A 106 -16.87 7.13 -2.41
C VAL A 106 -16.26 7.97 -1.27
N PRO A 107 -15.74 9.19 -1.54
CA PRO A 107 -15.06 10.01 -0.52
C PRO A 107 -15.93 10.30 0.71
N LYS A 108 -17.26 10.42 0.51
CA LYS A 108 -18.23 10.66 1.60
C LYS A 108 -18.14 9.61 2.72
N ARG A 109 -17.73 8.37 2.41
CA ARG A 109 -17.58 7.27 3.37
C ARG A 109 -16.49 7.52 4.42
N TYR A 110 -15.47 8.30 4.07
CA TYR A 110 -14.28 8.52 4.92
C TYR A 110 -14.08 9.99 5.31
N LYS A 111 -15.06 10.87 5.06
CA LYS A 111 -14.98 12.31 5.40
C LYS A 111 -14.71 12.63 6.87
N ARG A 112 -15.00 11.69 7.79
CA ARG A 112 -14.77 11.87 9.23
C ARG A 112 -13.38 11.41 9.69
N ILE A 113 -12.57 10.84 8.79
CA ILE A 113 -11.19 10.43 9.07
C ILE A 113 -10.29 11.60 8.67
N SER A 114 -9.86 12.39 9.65
CA SER A 114 -9.00 13.56 9.45
C SER A 114 -7.56 13.12 9.18
N ALA A 115 -7.15 13.06 7.90
CA ALA A 115 -5.77 12.77 7.52
C ALA A 115 -5.22 13.87 6.58
N PHE A 116 -4.54 14.87 7.15
CA PHE A 116 -3.79 15.95 6.47
C PHE A 116 -2.70 16.41 7.47
N ARG A 117 -1.41 16.69 7.20
CA ARG A 117 -0.57 16.90 5.99
C ARG A 117 0.94 16.92 6.44
N ALA A 118 1.85 16.25 5.68
CA ALA A 118 3.28 16.57 5.39
C ALA A 118 4.48 15.72 5.95
N VAL A 119 5.00 14.88 5.02
CA VAL A 119 6.36 14.40 4.64
C VAL A 119 7.24 13.55 5.58
N SER A 120 7.39 12.27 5.15
CA SER A 120 8.60 11.45 4.97
C SER A 120 8.20 10.00 4.58
N THR A 121 6.98 9.58 4.93
CA THR A 121 6.35 8.35 4.39
C THR A 121 4.89 8.64 4.08
N CYS A 122 4.45 8.36 2.85
CA CYS A 122 3.05 8.54 2.43
C CYS A 122 2.38 7.18 2.27
N ALA A 123 1.40 6.84 3.10
CA ALA A 123 0.57 5.66 2.90
C ALA A 123 -0.68 6.05 2.09
N ILE A 124 -0.82 5.55 0.87
CA ILE A 124 -2.01 5.73 0.04
C ILE A 124 -2.88 4.48 0.18
N ALA A 125 -3.94 4.54 0.97
CA ALA A 125 -4.92 3.46 1.05
C ALA A 125 -5.96 3.65 -0.06
N THR A 126 -6.04 2.72 -1.02
CA THR A 126 -7.05 2.74 -2.08
C THR A 126 -8.11 1.68 -1.82
N ASP A 127 -9.38 2.08 -1.65
CA ASP A 127 -10.53 1.18 -1.44
C ASP A 127 -11.09 0.69 -2.79
N TRP A 128 -10.94 -0.61 -3.05
CA TRP A 128 -11.35 -1.32 -4.28
C TRP A 128 -12.47 -2.35 -4.03
N SER A 129 -13.26 -2.21 -2.96
CA SER A 129 -14.22 -3.24 -2.50
C SER A 129 -15.41 -3.55 -3.45
N LYS A 130 -15.40 -3.13 -4.73
CA LYS A 130 -16.42 -3.51 -5.73
C LYS A 130 -16.01 -4.77 -6.50
N PRO A 131 -16.98 -5.61 -6.92
CA PRO A 131 -16.70 -6.70 -7.85
C PRO A 131 -16.18 -6.12 -9.18
N ARG A 132 -15.03 -6.62 -9.63
CA ARG A 132 -14.51 -6.31 -10.98
C ARG A 132 -15.53 -6.74 -12.03
N PRO A 133 -15.79 -5.94 -13.09
CA PRO A 133 -16.57 -6.43 -14.22
C PRO A 133 -15.92 -7.72 -14.73
N SER A 134 -16.72 -8.77 -14.91
CA SER A 134 -16.24 -10.07 -15.37
C SER A 134 -15.49 -9.90 -16.69
N CYS A 135 -14.25 -10.40 -16.74
CA CYS A 135 -13.51 -10.55 -17.98
C CYS A 135 -14.42 -11.23 -19.01
N PRO A 136 -14.61 -10.69 -20.23
CA PRO A 136 -15.39 -11.36 -21.24
C PRO A 136 -14.72 -12.71 -21.50
N ARG A 137 -15.40 -13.81 -21.13
CA ARG A 137 -14.99 -15.13 -21.63
C ARG A 137 -15.10 -15.03 -23.14
N SER A 138 -13.96 -15.05 -23.83
CA SER A 138 -13.92 -15.25 -25.28
C SER A 138 -14.70 -16.53 -25.56
N ARG A 139 -15.86 -16.38 -26.20
CA ARG A 139 -16.61 -17.53 -26.71
C ARG A 139 -15.76 -18.11 -27.84
N GLY A 140 -15.21 -19.30 -27.62
CA GLY A 140 -14.86 -20.21 -28.70
C GLY A 140 -16.12 -20.90 -29.22
#